data_AF-A0A8X6WKV0-F1
#
_entry.id   AF-A0A8X6WKV0-F1
#
_cell.length_a   1.000
_cell.length_b   1.000
_cell.length_c   1.000
_cell.angle_alpha   90.00
_cell.angle_beta   90.00
_cell.angle_gamma   90.00
#
_symmetry.space_group_name_H-M   'P 1'
#
loop_
_entity.id
_entity.type
_entity.pdbx_description
1 polymer ?
#
loop_
_entity_poly.entity_id
_entity_poly.type
_entity_poly.pdbx_seq_one_letter_code
_entity_poly.pdbx_strand_id
1 'polypeptide(L)'
;MGFDMVVLSNRESFGKLISLIIIICHAIVESKIIEGELRTTENWAFLTRFCFLSELGVFEYDIEYPKEYRTQNILLYYDERNQWPAVYKTNKTCREKESVLFVPNGQVIYLNETTFRSGCFDSTDDTLNGWLHCHSRRTFQSRRERWWFIAISNCDSKKGLYLRYRITMINDEHNLWFKHFSADQLYILQIDICFLVLYVVLLLMSFVEMQALRARHLFHRTYALYLMSVILECMGLGFLCAYYAIYAQEGTPRIELKLIGKVLEALSTLLLLMMLIFIAKGYTVTR
;
A
#
# COMPACT_ATOMS: atom_id res chain seq x y z
N MET A 1 -22.08 27.22 39.39
CA MET A 1 -20.62 27.40 39.22
C MET A 1 -19.88 26.16 38.71
N GLY A 2 -20.36 24.92 38.89
CA GLY A 2 -19.70 23.72 38.33
C GLY A 2 -20.04 23.38 36.87
N PHE A 3 -21.05 24.01 36.26
CA PHE A 3 -21.55 23.67 34.92
C PHE A 3 -20.78 24.38 33.78
N ASP A 4 -20.35 25.64 34.00
CA ASP A 4 -19.59 26.41 33.00
C ASP A 4 -18.15 25.90 32.81
N MET A 5 -17.59 25.26 33.85
CA MET A 5 -16.24 24.68 33.81
C MET A 5 -16.15 23.44 32.91
N VAL A 6 -17.24 22.67 32.79
CA VAL A 6 -17.31 21.46 31.95
C VAL A 6 -17.50 21.81 30.47
N VAL A 7 -18.20 22.91 30.17
CA VAL A 7 -18.40 23.41 28.80
C VAL A 7 -17.08 23.92 28.20
N LEU A 8 -16.26 24.62 29.00
CA LEU A 8 -14.92 25.05 28.57
C LEU A 8 -13.96 23.86 28.39
N SER A 9 -14.01 22.87 29.29
CA SER A 9 -13.18 21.66 29.21
C SER A 9 -13.41 20.85 27.91
N ASN A 10 -14.66 20.74 27.45
CA ASN A 10 -14.99 20.01 26.21
C ASN A 10 -14.64 20.79 24.93
N ARG A 11 -14.72 22.13 24.95
CA ARG A 11 -14.30 22.97 23.81
C ARG A 11 -12.78 22.98 23.65
N GLU A 12 -12.04 22.97 24.76
CA GLU A 12 -10.59 22.77 24.76
C GLU A 12 -10.19 21.36 24.32
N SER A 13 -10.92 20.32 24.73
CA SER A 13 -10.64 18.94 24.33
C SER A 13 -10.79 18.73 22.82
N PHE A 14 -11.77 19.37 22.18
CA PHE A 14 -11.99 19.33 20.73
C PHE A 14 -10.88 20.04 19.93
N GLY A 15 -10.48 21.23 20.37
CA GLY A 15 -9.34 21.95 19.77
C GLY A 15 -8.02 21.19 19.94
N LYS A 16 -7.82 20.54 21.09
CA LYS A 16 -6.66 19.69 21.36
C LYS A 16 -6.65 18.41 20.51
N LEU A 17 -7.81 17.80 20.25
CA LEU A 17 -7.92 16.60 19.40
C LEU A 17 -7.61 16.93 17.93
N ILE A 18 -8.17 18.01 17.40
CA ILE A 18 -7.88 18.47 16.03
C ILE A 18 -6.42 18.90 15.89
N SER A 19 -5.89 19.63 16.87
CA SER A 19 -4.48 20.01 16.92
C SER A 19 -3.56 18.78 17.01
N LEU A 20 -3.92 17.76 17.79
CA LEU A 20 -3.16 16.52 17.91
C LEU A 20 -3.17 15.72 16.59
N ILE A 21 -4.31 15.68 15.88
CA ILE A 21 -4.42 15.06 14.56
C ILE A 21 -3.53 15.77 13.54
N ILE A 22 -3.55 17.11 13.49
CA ILE A 22 -2.70 17.90 12.59
C ILE A 22 -1.21 17.71 12.90
N ILE A 23 -0.84 17.64 14.19
CA ILE A 23 0.55 17.42 14.63
C ILE A 23 1.01 15.99 14.32
N ILE A 24 0.17 14.97 14.49
CA ILE A 24 0.50 13.57 14.13
C ILE A 24 0.65 13.41 12.61
N CYS A 25 -0.12 14.14 11.80
CA CYS A 25 0.03 14.17 10.34
C CYS A 25 1.37 14.74 9.86
N HIS A 26 2.08 15.55 10.66
CA HIS A 26 3.37 16.15 10.29
C HIS A 26 4.60 15.30 10.64
N ALA A 27 4.45 14.24 11.43
CA ALA A 27 5.58 13.56 12.07
C ALA A 27 6.09 12.27 11.39
N ILE A 28 5.66 11.94 10.17
CA ILE A 28 6.09 10.69 9.51
C ILE A 28 6.55 10.97 8.08
N VAL A 29 7.80 11.39 7.92
CA VAL A 29 8.44 11.58 6.60
C VAL A 29 9.69 10.70 6.49
N GLU A 30 9.49 9.45 6.10
CA GLU A 30 10.47 8.64 5.36
C GLU A 30 9.78 7.97 4.16
N SER A 31 10.04 8.50 2.96
CA SER A 31 9.56 7.93 1.71
C SER A 31 10.49 6.81 1.25
N LYS A 32 9.98 5.65 0.81
CA LYS A 32 10.80 4.71 0.03
C LYS A 32 10.05 3.98 -1.08
N ILE A 33 10.54 4.15 -2.31
CA ILE A 33 10.18 3.34 -3.50
C ILE A 33 10.40 1.87 -3.14
N ILE A 34 9.85 0.92 -3.92
CA ILE A 34 10.11 -0.50 -3.64
C ILE A 34 11.60 -0.77 -3.88
N GLU A 35 12.32 -0.73 -2.78
CA GLU A 35 13.77 -0.76 -2.73
C GLU A 35 14.19 -1.76 -1.68
N GLY A 36 15.14 -2.60 -2.03
CA GLY A 36 15.62 -3.61 -1.12
C GLY A 36 16.90 -4.26 -1.59
N GLU A 37 17.41 -5.10 -0.70
CA GLU A 37 18.48 -6.04 -0.99
C GLU A 37 17.90 -7.44 -0.97
N LEU A 38 18.05 -8.17 -2.08
CA LEU A 38 17.72 -9.59 -2.14
C LEU A 38 19.02 -10.37 -2.04
N ARG A 39 19.17 -11.17 -0.98
CA ARG A 39 20.27 -12.12 -0.82
C ARG A 39 19.71 -13.48 -0.40
N THR A 40 19.87 -14.49 -1.24
CA THR A 40 19.38 -15.84 -0.97
C THR A 40 20.22 -16.88 -1.69
N THR A 41 20.29 -18.10 -1.15
CA THR A 41 20.93 -19.26 -1.81
C THR A 41 20.06 -19.86 -2.90
N GLU A 42 18.77 -19.53 -2.92
CA GLU A 42 17.83 -19.96 -3.96
C GLU A 42 18.10 -19.23 -5.27
N ASN A 43 17.97 -19.95 -6.39
CA ASN A 43 18.20 -19.40 -7.72
C ASN A 43 16.96 -18.70 -8.32
N TRP A 44 15.86 -18.61 -7.57
CA TRP A 44 14.63 -17.94 -8.00
C TRP A 44 13.93 -17.29 -6.81
N ALA A 45 13.51 -16.03 -6.95
CA ALA A 45 12.81 -15.31 -5.90
C ALA A 45 11.74 -14.36 -6.47
N PHE A 46 10.58 -14.32 -5.83
CA PHE A 46 9.55 -13.31 -6.11
C PHE A 46 9.95 -11.98 -5.47
N LEU A 47 9.87 -10.88 -6.23
CA LEU A 47 10.11 -9.53 -5.71
C LEU A 47 8.80 -8.81 -5.38
N THR A 48 7.96 -8.61 -6.38
CA THR A 48 6.75 -7.79 -6.22
C THR A 48 5.73 -8.07 -7.32
N ARG A 49 4.52 -7.56 -7.15
CA ARG A 49 3.44 -7.64 -8.13
C ARG A 49 2.82 -6.26 -8.33
N PHE A 50 2.29 -6.04 -9.53
CA PHE A 50 1.56 -4.81 -9.86
C PHE A 50 0.52 -5.08 -10.93
N CYS A 51 -0.65 -4.47 -10.81
CA CYS A 51 -1.71 -4.56 -11.80
C CYS A 51 -1.58 -3.38 -12.76
N PHE A 52 -1.13 -3.63 -13.99
CA PHE A 52 -0.95 -2.59 -15.00
C PHE A 52 -2.25 -2.33 -15.77
N LEU A 53 -2.55 -1.06 -16.03
CA LEU A 53 -3.58 -0.63 -16.98
C LEU A 53 -3.13 -0.89 -18.41
N SER A 54 -4.11 -1.03 -19.30
CA SER A 54 -3.88 -1.19 -20.74
C SER A 54 -3.07 -0.01 -21.29
N GLU A 55 -2.04 -0.30 -22.09
CA GLU A 55 -1.26 0.64 -22.92
C GLU A 55 -0.40 1.71 -22.23
N LEU A 56 -0.68 2.08 -20.97
CA LEU A 56 0.00 3.17 -20.27
C LEU A 56 0.95 2.70 -19.14
N GLY A 57 0.97 1.39 -18.86
CA GLY A 57 1.78 0.82 -17.80
C GLY A 57 3.28 0.98 -18.06
N VAL A 58 4.01 1.51 -17.07
CA VAL A 58 5.45 1.72 -17.12
C VAL A 58 6.12 0.95 -15.99
N PHE A 59 7.17 0.21 -16.34
CA PHE A 59 8.04 -0.48 -15.40
C PHE A 59 9.47 -0.02 -15.61
N GLU A 60 10.00 0.61 -14.57
CA GLU A 60 11.37 1.09 -14.51
C GLU A 60 12.09 0.35 -13.40
N TYR A 61 13.31 -0.07 -13.68
CA TYR A 61 14.16 -0.74 -12.71
C TYR A 61 15.55 -0.12 -12.70
N ASP A 62 16.13 -0.10 -11.52
CA ASP A 62 17.51 0.23 -11.21
C ASP A 62 18.03 -0.91 -10.32
N ILE A 63 18.94 -1.72 -10.85
CA ILE A 63 19.41 -2.95 -10.20
C ILE A 63 20.92 -3.01 -10.24
N GLU A 64 21.52 -3.27 -9.08
CA GLU A 64 22.97 -3.45 -8.93
C GLU A 64 23.28 -4.83 -8.36
N TYR A 65 24.27 -5.52 -8.95
CA TYR A 65 24.72 -6.80 -8.40
C TYR A 65 26.17 -7.14 -8.76
N PRO A 66 26.88 -7.92 -7.94
CA PRO A 66 28.26 -8.33 -8.24
C PRO A 66 28.33 -9.37 -9.36
N LYS A 67 29.20 -9.15 -10.35
CA LYS A 67 29.39 -10.00 -11.54
C LYS A 67 29.73 -11.45 -11.19
N GLU A 68 30.32 -11.70 -10.03
CA GLU A 68 30.64 -13.04 -9.54
C GLU A 68 29.41 -13.94 -9.26
N TYR A 69 28.20 -13.38 -9.18
CA TYR A 69 26.96 -14.17 -9.11
C TYR A 69 26.48 -14.66 -10.48
N ARG A 70 27.13 -14.28 -11.59
CA ARG A 70 26.66 -14.50 -12.98
C ARG A 70 25.40 -13.69 -13.32
N THR A 71 24.96 -13.77 -14.56
CA THR A 71 23.78 -13.05 -15.08
C THR A 71 22.52 -13.43 -14.31
N GLN A 72 21.87 -12.41 -13.75
CA GLN A 72 20.55 -12.53 -13.14
C GLN A 72 19.49 -12.03 -14.14
N ASN A 73 18.29 -12.59 -14.11
CA ASN A 73 17.23 -12.25 -15.06
C ASN A 73 16.00 -11.71 -14.34
N ILE A 74 15.39 -10.64 -14.85
CA ILE A 74 14.04 -10.24 -14.44
C ILE A 74 13.04 -11.06 -15.24
N LEU A 75 12.14 -11.73 -14.52
CA LEU A 75 11.09 -12.58 -15.05
C LEU A 75 9.74 -11.92 -14.83
N LEU A 76 8.97 -11.75 -15.90
CA LEU A 76 7.68 -11.07 -15.92
C LEU A 76 6.56 -12.07 -16.20
N TYR A 77 5.90 -12.56 -15.16
CA TYR A 77 4.74 -13.45 -15.26
C TYR A 77 3.45 -12.64 -15.24
N TYR A 78 2.40 -13.12 -15.89
CA TYR A 78 1.05 -12.56 -15.76
C TYR A 78 0.07 -13.57 -15.13
N ASP A 79 -1.16 -13.14 -14.91
CA ASP A 79 -2.23 -13.83 -14.15
C ASP A 79 -2.84 -15.09 -14.80
N GLU A 80 -2.32 -15.56 -15.93
CA GLU A 80 -2.85 -16.75 -16.59
C GLU A 80 -2.41 -18.06 -15.94
N ARG A 81 -3.24 -19.10 -16.01
CA ARG A 81 -3.04 -20.40 -15.33
C ARG A 81 -1.70 -21.07 -15.63
N ASN A 82 -1.18 -20.90 -16.85
CA ASN A 82 0.09 -21.44 -17.32
C ASN A 82 1.31 -20.54 -17.01
N GLN A 83 1.11 -19.38 -16.37
CA GLN A 83 2.15 -18.42 -16.01
C GLN A 83 2.36 -18.41 -14.49
N TRP A 84 1.91 -17.36 -13.79
CA TRP A 84 2.19 -17.19 -12.37
C TRP A 84 1.70 -18.35 -11.49
N PRO A 85 0.45 -18.83 -11.60
CA PRO A 85 -0.05 -19.97 -10.82
C PRO A 85 0.68 -21.28 -11.13
N ALA A 86 1.28 -21.41 -12.32
CA ALA A 86 2.04 -22.61 -12.69
C ALA A 86 3.43 -22.67 -12.06
N VAL A 87 3.96 -21.55 -11.55
CA VAL A 87 5.34 -21.46 -11.02
C VAL A 87 5.40 -21.16 -9.52
N TYR A 88 4.49 -20.31 -9.02
CA TYR A 88 4.56 -19.83 -7.65
C TYR A 88 4.16 -20.93 -6.65
N LYS A 89 5.00 -21.16 -5.64
CA LYS A 89 4.81 -22.23 -4.64
C LYS A 89 4.61 -23.62 -5.25
N THR A 90 5.32 -23.90 -6.34
CA THR A 90 5.37 -25.23 -6.97
C THR A 90 6.76 -25.86 -6.82
N ASN A 91 6.85 -27.18 -7.01
CA ASN A 91 8.11 -27.93 -6.97
C ASN A 91 8.95 -27.83 -8.25
N LYS A 92 8.64 -26.87 -9.14
CA LYS A 92 9.40 -26.63 -10.36
C LYS A 92 10.81 -26.12 -10.04
N THR A 93 11.79 -26.62 -10.77
CA THR A 93 13.16 -26.11 -10.78
C THR A 93 13.23 -24.69 -11.35
N CYS A 94 14.34 -23.99 -11.10
CA CYS A 94 14.58 -22.65 -11.64
C CYS A 94 14.35 -22.58 -13.16
N ARG A 95 14.88 -23.55 -13.92
CA ARG A 95 14.74 -23.62 -15.38
C ARG A 95 13.32 -23.91 -15.84
N GLU A 96 12.59 -24.76 -15.10
CA GLU A 96 11.18 -25.02 -15.40
C GLU A 96 10.27 -23.83 -15.08
N LYS A 97 10.69 -22.92 -14.20
CA LYS A 97 10.00 -21.66 -13.96
C LYS A 97 10.30 -20.65 -15.07
N GLU A 98 11.53 -20.57 -15.56
CA GLU A 98 11.86 -19.75 -16.73
C GLU A 98 11.15 -20.24 -18.00
N SER A 99 10.99 -21.55 -18.17
CA SER A 99 10.45 -22.14 -19.41
C SER A 99 8.97 -21.88 -19.67
N VAL A 100 8.20 -21.41 -18.68
CA VAL A 100 6.81 -21.00 -18.91
C VAL A 100 6.70 -19.63 -19.57
N LEU A 101 7.78 -18.84 -19.57
CA LEU A 101 7.82 -17.49 -20.13
C LEU A 101 8.09 -17.53 -21.64
N PHE A 102 7.51 -16.59 -22.37
CA PHE A 102 7.73 -16.46 -23.80
C PHE A 102 8.69 -15.30 -24.09
N VAL A 103 9.96 -15.63 -24.38
CA VAL A 103 11.05 -14.65 -24.62
C VAL A 103 10.72 -13.61 -25.70
N PRO A 104 10.09 -13.95 -26.85
CA PRO A 104 9.75 -12.95 -27.88
C PRO A 104 8.77 -11.86 -27.40
N ASN A 105 7.99 -12.12 -26.34
CA ASN A 105 7.13 -11.11 -25.72
C ASN A 105 7.88 -10.20 -24.73
N GLY A 106 9.20 -10.34 -24.59
CA GLY A 106 10.00 -9.54 -23.65
C GLY A 106 9.76 -9.90 -22.19
N GLN A 107 9.24 -11.10 -21.89
CA GLN A 107 8.96 -11.54 -20.52
C GLN A 107 10.21 -11.89 -19.70
N VAL A 108 11.38 -11.96 -20.36
CA VAL A 108 12.67 -12.23 -19.73
C VAL A 108 13.60 -11.08 -20.07
N ILE A 109 14.11 -10.40 -19.05
CA ILE A 109 15.11 -9.35 -19.19
C ILE A 109 16.42 -9.89 -18.63
N TYR A 110 17.36 -10.17 -19.51
CA TYR A 110 18.70 -10.60 -19.14
C TYR A 110 19.51 -9.40 -18.66
N LEU A 111 19.87 -9.38 -17.38
CA LEU A 111 20.71 -8.31 -16.83
C LEU A 111 22.16 -8.64 -17.18
N ASN A 112 22.62 -8.19 -18.33
CA ASN A 112 23.99 -8.35 -18.79
C ASN A 112 24.35 -7.24 -19.77
N GLU A 113 25.64 -7.10 -20.05
CA GLU A 113 26.20 -6.05 -20.92
C GLU A 113 25.89 -6.30 -22.40
N THR A 114 25.64 -7.56 -22.78
CA THR A 114 25.39 -7.93 -24.18
C THR A 114 23.98 -7.56 -24.63
N THR A 115 23.02 -7.53 -23.72
CA THR A 115 21.63 -7.18 -24.01
C THR A 115 21.45 -5.68 -23.91
N PHE A 116 21.72 -4.92 -24.98
CA PHE A 116 21.62 -3.45 -24.97
C PHE A 116 20.33 -2.90 -24.30
N ARG A 117 19.19 -3.57 -24.54
CA ARG A 117 17.91 -3.13 -23.96
C ARG A 117 17.89 -3.20 -22.43
N SER A 118 18.70 -4.02 -21.78
CA SER A 118 18.72 -4.20 -20.33
C SER A 118 19.31 -2.99 -19.59
N GLY A 119 20.07 -2.13 -20.30
CA GLY A 119 20.66 -0.92 -19.74
C GLY A 119 21.78 -1.19 -18.73
N CYS A 120 22.47 -2.33 -18.85
CA CYS A 120 23.54 -2.72 -17.94
C CYS A 120 24.91 -2.18 -18.34
N PHE A 121 25.66 -1.67 -17.37
CA PHE A 121 27.04 -1.20 -17.48
C PHE A 121 27.82 -1.48 -16.19
N ASP A 122 29.15 -1.43 -16.28
CA ASP A 122 30.03 -1.55 -15.10
C ASP A 122 29.77 -0.42 -14.11
N SER A 123 29.67 -0.74 -12.82
CA SER A 123 29.48 0.27 -11.79
C SER A 123 30.64 1.27 -11.80
N THR A 124 30.31 2.56 -11.76
CA THR A 124 31.29 3.65 -11.71
C THR A 124 31.72 4.00 -10.28
N ASP A 125 31.13 3.35 -9.27
CA ASP A 125 31.49 3.55 -7.87
C ASP A 125 32.70 2.67 -7.51
N ASP A 126 33.80 3.31 -7.10
CA ASP A 126 35.05 2.66 -6.71
C ASP A 126 34.86 1.60 -5.61
N THR A 127 33.85 1.76 -4.74
CA THR A 127 33.52 0.80 -3.68
C THR A 127 32.81 -0.45 -4.19
N LEU A 128 32.25 -0.39 -5.40
CA LEU A 128 31.48 -1.44 -6.05
C LEU A 128 32.21 -2.02 -7.27
N ASN A 129 33.55 -2.03 -7.24
CA ASN A 129 34.34 -2.64 -8.30
C ASN A 129 33.91 -4.11 -8.54
N GLY A 130 33.68 -4.47 -9.80
CA GLY A 130 33.15 -5.78 -10.20
C GLY A 130 31.63 -5.93 -10.04
N TRP A 131 30.90 -4.86 -9.77
CA TRP A 131 29.44 -4.82 -9.84
C TRP A 131 28.94 -4.36 -11.19
N LEU A 132 27.79 -4.90 -11.59
CA LEU A 132 27.02 -4.46 -12.73
C LEU A 132 25.86 -3.58 -12.22
N HIS A 133 25.69 -2.41 -12.82
CA HIS A 133 24.54 -1.52 -12.62
C HIS A 133 23.66 -1.59 -13.87
N CYS A 134 22.36 -1.84 -13.70
CA CYS A 134 21.39 -1.96 -14.78
C CYS A 134 20.21 -1.03 -14.56
N HIS A 135 20.04 -0.05 -15.44
CA HIS A 135 18.91 0.89 -15.41
C HIS A 135 18.16 0.88 -16.74
N SER A 136 16.86 0.59 -16.71
CA SER A 136 16.04 0.68 -17.92
C SER A 136 14.56 0.84 -17.62
N ARG A 137 13.84 1.29 -18.65
CA ARG A 137 12.39 1.49 -18.66
C ARG A 137 11.74 0.59 -19.70
N ARG A 138 10.58 0.04 -19.34
CA ARG A 138 9.71 -0.79 -20.18
C ARG A 138 8.29 -0.28 -20.12
N THR A 139 7.57 -0.46 -21.22
CA THR A 139 6.13 -0.21 -21.30
C THR A 139 5.41 -1.54 -21.41
N PHE A 140 4.30 -1.66 -20.70
CA PHE A 140 3.41 -2.82 -20.77
C PHE A 140 2.26 -2.51 -21.71
N GLN A 141 2.23 -3.22 -22.83
CA GLN A 141 1.12 -3.17 -23.78
C GLN A 141 0.27 -4.44 -23.61
N SER A 142 -0.70 -4.37 -22.72
CA SER A 142 -1.77 -5.38 -22.63
C SER A 142 -3.06 -4.83 -23.24
N ARG A 143 -3.96 -5.72 -23.68
CA ARG A 143 -5.32 -5.37 -24.18
C ARG A 143 -6.34 -5.12 -23.05
N ARG A 144 -5.99 -5.52 -21.83
CA ARG A 144 -6.79 -5.44 -20.61
C ARG A 144 -5.86 -5.20 -19.43
N GLU A 145 -6.39 -4.71 -18.33
CA GLU A 145 -5.68 -4.69 -17.06
C GLU A 145 -5.31 -6.12 -16.62
N ARG A 146 -4.06 -6.30 -16.20
CA ARG A 146 -3.51 -7.60 -15.80
C ARG A 146 -2.56 -7.44 -14.63
N TRP A 147 -2.61 -8.42 -13.73
CA TRP A 147 -1.55 -8.58 -12.73
C TRP A 147 -0.29 -9.10 -13.40
N TRP A 148 0.80 -8.40 -13.13
CA TRP A 148 2.15 -8.83 -13.45
C TRP A 148 2.91 -9.13 -12.16
N PHE A 149 3.64 -10.23 -12.17
CA PHE A 149 4.44 -10.71 -11.07
C PHE A 149 5.90 -10.71 -11.50
N ILE A 150 6.72 -9.96 -10.76
CA ILE A 150 8.12 -9.75 -11.05
C ILE A 150 8.92 -10.67 -10.14
N ALA A 151 9.75 -11.51 -10.74
CA ALA A 151 10.67 -12.39 -10.04
C ALA A 151 12.08 -12.23 -10.62
N ILE A 152 13.09 -12.64 -9.86
CA ILE A 152 14.46 -12.73 -10.33
C ILE A 152 14.87 -14.20 -10.38
N SER A 153 15.62 -14.56 -11.41
CA SER A 153 16.27 -15.87 -11.49
C SER A 153 17.76 -15.77 -11.78
N ASN A 154 18.47 -16.82 -11.38
CA ASN A 154 19.88 -17.05 -11.67
C ASN A 154 20.14 -18.56 -11.74
N CYS A 155 19.54 -19.20 -12.75
CA CYS A 155 19.56 -20.65 -12.83
C CYS A 155 20.95 -21.23 -13.15
N ASP A 156 21.92 -20.41 -13.56
CA ASP A 156 23.28 -20.81 -13.90
C ASP A 156 24.27 -20.65 -12.74
N SER A 157 23.86 -20.08 -11.61
CA SER A 157 24.72 -19.89 -10.45
C SER A 157 24.55 -20.99 -9.42
N LYS A 158 25.65 -21.26 -8.70
CA LYS A 158 25.65 -22.07 -7.48
C LYS A 158 25.57 -21.22 -6.20
N LYS A 159 25.71 -19.89 -6.33
CA LYS A 159 25.72 -18.94 -5.20
C LYS A 159 24.31 -18.46 -4.82
N GLY A 160 23.31 -18.65 -5.69
CA GLY A 160 21.97 -18.09 -5.50
C GLY A 160 21.82 -16.71 -6.13
N LEU A 161 21.02 -15.86 -5.48
CA LEU A 161 20.71 -14.50 -5.88
C LEU A 161 21.33 -13.49 -4.91
N TYR A 162 21.93 -12.45 -5.47
CA TYR A 162 22.35 -11.28 -4.70
C TYR A 162 22.22 -10.03 -5.55
N LEU A 163 21.34 -9.11 -5.19
CA LEU A 163 21.17 -7.84 -5.89
C LEU A 163 20.53 -6.77 -4.99
N ARG A 164 20.89 -5.51 -5.23
CA ARG A 164 20.17 -4.34 -4.74
C ARG A 164 19.25 -3.87 -5.85
N TYR A 165 17.99 -3.60 -5.54
CA TYR A 165 17.01 -3.19 -6.53
C TYR A 165 16.22 -1.98 -6.05
N ARG A 166 15.80 -1.19 -7.03
CA ARG A 166 14.79 -0.14 -6.94
C ARG A 166 13.88 -0.31 -8.14
N ILE A 167 12.60 -0.57 -7.88
CA ILE A 167 11.60 -0.81 -8.93
C ILE A 167 10.49 0.24 -8.81
N THR A 168 10.21 0.89 -9.93
CA THR A 168 9.14 1.88 -10.07
C THR A 168 8.12 1.37 -11.07
N MET A 169 6.86 1.30 -10.65
CA MET A 169 5.73 0.84 -11.46
C MET A 169 4.66 1.92 -11.48
N ILE A 170 4.24 2.30 -12.68
CA ILE A 170 3.35 3.46 -12.91
C ILE A 170 2.25 3.04 -13.88
N ASN A 171 1.02 3.50 -13.65
CA ASN A 171 -0.11 3.30 -14.55
C ASN A 171 -0.54 4.54 -15.32
N ASP A 172 -0.33 5.73 -14.76
CA ASP A 172 -0.70 6.98 -15.41
C ASP A 172 0.38 8.03 -15.14
N GLU A 173 1.29 8.22 -16.10
CA GLU A 173 2.39 9.20 -15.95
C GLU A 173 1.88 10.65 -15.92
N HIS A 174 0.70 10.92 -16.49
CA HIS A 174 0.14 12.25 -16.61
C HIS A 174 -0.74 12.63 -15.42
N ASN A 175 -1.39 11.67 -14.79
CA ASN A 175 -2.26 11.90 -13.65
C ASN A 175 -1.61 11.52 -12.31
N LEU A 176 -1.14 12.54 -11.60
CA LEU A 176 -0.53 12.40 -10.26
C LEU A 176 -1.43 11.71 -9.23
N TRP A 177 -2.76 11.72 -9.40
CA TRP A 177 -3.68 11.05 -8.47
C TRP A 177 -3.70 9.53 -8.64
N PHE A 178 -3.31 9.04 -9.82
CA PHE A 178 -3.37 7.61 -10.17
C PHE A 178 -2.00 7.02 -10.51
N LYS A 179 -0.97 7.87 -10.62
CA LYS A 179 0.35 7.52 -11.14
C LYS A 179 0.89 6.22 -10.57
N HIS A 180 0.97 6.12 -9.26
CA HIS A 180 1.58 4.98 -8.57
C HIS A 180 0.59 3.89 -8.15
N PHE A 181 -0.70 4.06 -8.43
CA PHE A 181 -1.71 3.07 -8.06
C PHE A 181 -1.74 1.91 -9.04
N SER A 182 -1.77 0.70 -8.49
CA SER A 182 -2.13 -0.48 -9.27
C SER A 182 -3.59 -0.39 -9.69
N ALA A 183 -3.95 -1.02 -10.82
CA ALA A 183 -5.30 -0.92 -11.38
C ALA A 183 -6.39 -1.41 -10.40
N ASP A 184 -6.09 -2.39 -9.54
CA ASP A 184 -6.99 -2.90 -8.49
C ASP A 184 -7.16 -1.94 -7.30
N GLN A 185 -6.31 -0.92 -7.19
CA GLN A 185 -6.33 0.08 -6.12
C GLN A 185 -6.80 1.45 -6.61
N LEU A 186 -7.18 1.56 -7.88
CA LEU A 186 -7.77 2.77 -8.41
C LEU A 186 -9.04 3.12 -7.64
N TYR A 187 -9.26 4.42 -7.48
CA TYR A 187 -10.42 5.00 -6.79
C TYR A 187 -10.50 4.78 -5.27
N ILE A 188 -9.57 4.05 -4.64
CA ILE A 188 -9.61 3.87 -3.18
C ILE A 188 -9.56 5.24 -2.47
N LEU A 189 -8.65 6.13 -2.87
CA LEU A 189 -8.56 7.48 -2.28
C LEU A 189 -9.88 8.27 -2.43
N GLN A 190 -10.49 8.23 -3.61
CA GLN A 190 -11.73 8.95 -3.90
C GLN A 190 -12.91 8.40 -3.09
N ILE A 191 -12.98 7.08 -2.95
CA ILE A 191 -14.00 6.39 -2.15
C ILE A 191 -13.81 6.71 -0.67
N ASP A 192 -12.57 6.65 -0.17
CA ASP A 192 -12.24 6.98 1.23
C ASP A 192 -12.59 8.45 1.54
N ILE A 193 -12.33 9.39 0.62
CA ILE A 193 -12.73 10.80 0.75
C ILE A 193 -14.26 10.92 0.80
N CYS A 194 -14.97 10.21 -0.08
CA CYS A 194 -16.44 10.23 -0.09
C CYS A 194 -17.00 9.73 1.25
N PHE A 195 -16.50 8.60 1.75
CA PHE A 195 -16.92 8.08 3.06
C PHE A 195 -16.53 9.01 4.20
N LEU A 196 -15.35 9.62 4.16
CA LEU A 196 -14.94 10.60 5.17
C LEU A 196 -15.93 11.76 5.24
N VAL A 197 -16.35 12.30 4.09
CA VAL A 197 -17.35 13.38 4.03
C VAL A 197 -18.68 12.92 4.63
N LEU A 198 -19.17 11.73 4.27
CA LEU A 198 -20.41 11.17 4.80
C LEU A 198 -20.33 10.97 6.32
N TYR A 199 -19.21 10.46 6.83
CA TYR A 199 -18.99 10.24 8.25
C TYR A 199 -18.82 11.55 9.03
N VAL A 200 -18.22 12.59 8.44
CA VAL A 200 -18.18 13.93 9.05
C VAL A 200 -19.59 14.50 9.19
N VAL A 201 -20.44 14.38 8.16
CA VAL A 201 -21.85 14.79 8.24
C VAL A 201 -22.57 14.00 9.33
N LEU A 202 -22.41 12.68 9.37
CA LEU A 202 -23.00 11.82 10.40
C LEU A 202 -22.53 12.22 11.81
N LEU A 203 -21.25 12.54 11.97
CA LEU A 203 -20.65 12.97 13.23
C LEU A 203 -21.26 14.29 13.70
N LEU A 204 -21.41 15.28 12.81
CA LEU A 204 -22.04 16.57 13.13
C LEU A 204 -23.49 16.38 13.58
N MET A 205 -24.28 15.59 12.84
CA MET A 205 -25.66 15.26 13.23
C MET A 205 -25.71 14.54 14.58
N SER A 206 -24.80 13.59 14.80
CA SER A 206 -24.69 12.85 16.05
C SER A 206 -24.30 13.77 17.23
N PHE A 207 -23.54 14.83 17.00
CA PHE A 207 -23.25 15.83 18.03
C PHE A 207 -24.47 16.71 18.35
N VAL A 208 -25.28 17.09 17.35
CA VAL A 208 -26.53 17.82 17.58
C VAL A 208 -27.48 16.99 18.46
N GLU A 209 -27.67 15.72 18.12
CA GLU A 209 -28.50 14.80 18.90
C GLU A 209 -27.93 14.57 20.32
N MET A 210 -26.60 14.46 20.46
CA MET A 210 -25.96 14.40 21.77
C MET A 210 -26.34 15.59 22.66
N GLN A 211 -26.31 16.81 22.11
CA GLN A 211 -26.66 18.02 22.84
C GLN A 211 -28.13 18.02 23.25
N ALA A 212 -29.04 17.62 22.35
CA ALA A 212 -30.46 17.51 22.62
C ALA A 212 -30.76 16.46 23.73
N LEU A 213 -30.12 15.29 23.66
CA LEU A 213 -30.24 14.23 24.68
C LEU A 213 -29.70 14.68 26.03
N ARG A 214 -28.57 15.39 26.03
CA ARG A 214 -27.95 15.89 27.27
C ARG A 214 -28.81 16.94 27.95
N ALA A 215 -29.43 17.85 27.18
CA ALA A 215 -30.35 18.86 27.71
C ALA A 215 -31.59 18.25 28.39
N ARG A 216 -32.00 17.05 27.96
CA ARG A 216 -33.14 16.30 28.52
C ARG A 216 -32.75 15.28 29.59
N HIS A 217 -31.47 15.18 29.97
CA HIS A 217 -30.95 14.13 30.85
C HIS A 217 -31.17 12.69 30.32
N LEU A 218 -31.26 12.51 29.01
CA LEU A 218 -31.47 11.22 28.33
C LEU A 218 -30.19 10.68 27.64
N PHE A 219 -29.03 11.29 27.93
CA PHE A 219 -27.77 10.85 27.35
C PHE A 219 -27.28 9.55 27.98
N HIS A 220 -27.54 8.43 27.30
CA HIS A 220 -27.18 7.09 27.75
C HIS A 220 -25.78 6.64 27.31
N ARG A 221 -25.19 5.69 28.05
CA ARG A 221 -23.85 5.13 27.75
C ARG A 221 -23.76 4.44 26.39
N THR A 222 -24.86 3.86 25.89
CA THR A 222 -24.90 3.27 24.54
C THR A 222 -24.77 4.31 23.45
N TYR A 223 -25.39 5.49 23.63
CA TYR A 223 -25.19 6.60 22.70
C TYR A 223 -23.74 7.10 22.75
N ALA A 224 -23.11 7.10 23.93
CA ALA A 224 -21.69 7.41 24.04
C ALA A 224 -20.81 6.40 23.28
N LEU A 225 -21.11 5.10 23.34
CA LEU A 225 -20.40 4.07 22.55
C LEU A 225 -20.56 4.28 21.04
N TYR A 226 -21.77 4.60 20.58
CA TYR A 226 -22.03 4.98 19.19
C TYR A 226 -21.21 6.21 18.77
N LEU A 227 -21.21 7.27 19.59
CA LEU A 227 -20.46 8.48 19.27
C LEU A 227 -18.96 8.19 19.19
N MET A 228 -18.42 7.36 20.11
CA MET A 228 -17.03 6.93 20.05
C MET A 228 -16.71 6.10 18.80
N SER A 229 -17.60 5.21 18.34
CA SER A 229 -17.37 4.48 17.09
C SER A 229 -17.31 5.43 15.89
N VAL A 230 -18.25 6.37 15.78
CA VAL A 230 -18.27 7.34 14.66
C VAL A 230 -17.02 8.24 14.68
N ILE A 231 -16.55 8.67 15.85
CA ILE A 231 -15.30 9.45 15.98
C ILE A 231 -14.09 8.63 15.50
N LEU A 232 -13.96 7.39 15.97
CA LEU A 232 -12.86 6.52 15.58
C LEU A 232 -12.88 6.22 14.07
N GLU A 233 -14.07 6.03 13.48
CA GLU A 233 -14.22 5.84 12.04
C GLU A 233 -13.76 7.06 11.25
N CYS A 234 -14.20 8.27 11.65
CA CYS A 234 -13.76 9.51 11.01
C CYS A 234 -12.24 9.67 11.07
N MET A 235 -11.64 9.36 12.23
CA MET A 235 -10.19 9.40 12.40
C MET A 235 -9.50 8.36 11.51
N GLY A 236 -9.99 7.11 11.48
CA GLY A 236 -9.47 6.03 10.66
C GLY A 236 -9.46 6.37 9.17
N LEU A 237 -10.60 6.85 8.65
CA LEU A 237 -10.74 7.32 7.27
C LEU A 237 -9.82 8.50 6.97
N GLY A 238 -9.63 9.43 7.92
CA GLY A 238 -8.68 10.53 7.78
C GLY A 238 -7.23 10.06 7.59
N PHE A 239 -6.80 9.08 8.40
CA PHE A 239 -5.48 8.45 8.25
C PHE A 239 -5.31 7.72 6.93
N LEU A 240 -6.35 7.01 6.46
CA LEU A 240 -6.33 6.33 5.17
C LEU A 240 -6.31 7.29 3.97
N CYS A 241 -7.10 8.36 4.02
CA CYS A 241 -7.05 9.43 3.01
C CYS A 241 -5.65 10.03 2.92
N ALA A 242 -5.04 10.36 4.07
CA ALA A 242 -3.67 10.87 4.12
C ALA A 242 -2.65 9.85 3.55
N TYR A 243 -2.77 8.58 3.93
CA TYR A 243 -1.93 7.50 3.39
C TYR A 243 -2.04 7.39 1.87
N TYR A 244 -3.24 7.30 1.32
CA TYR A 244 -3.44 7.14 -0.11
C TYR A 244 -3.09 8.41 -0.89
N ALA A 245 -3.26 9.60 -0.31
CA ALA A 245 -2.81 10.86 -0.93
C ALA A 245 -1.27 10.93 -1.03
N ILE A 246 -0.55 10.56 0.03
CA ILE A 246 0.92 10.49 0.02
C ILE A 246 1.38 9.41 -0.97
N TYR A 247 0.73 8.24 -0.97
CA TYR A 247 1.04 7.16 -1.90
C TYR A 247 0.84 7.57 -3.36
N ALA A 248 -0.20 8.35 -3.66
CA ALA A 248 -0.45 8.89 -5.01
C ALA A 248 0.73 9.73 -5.53
N GLN A 249 1.31 10.56 -4.65
CA GLN A 249 2.34 11.54 -5.01
C GLN A 249 3.75 10.95 -5.01
N GLU A 250 4.10 10.21 -3.96
CA GLU A 250 5.46 9.69 -3.75
C GLU A 250 5.65 8.29 -4.34
N GLY A 251 4.57 7.50 -4.47
CA GLY A 251 4.63 6.09 -4.84
C GLY A 251 5.17 5.16 -3.76
N THR A 252 5.42 5.69 -2.56
CA THR A 252 6.05 4.97 -1.46
C THR A 252 5.02 4.59 -0.40
N PRO A 253 4.83 3.30 -0.09
CA PRO A 253 3.80 2.89 0.86
C PRO A 253 4.25 3.17 2.30
N ARG A 254 3.65 4.17 2.95
CA ARG A 254 3.78 4.40 4.41
C ARG A 254 2.91 3.42 5.21
N ILE A 255 3.41 2.20 5.41
CA ILE A 255 2.63 1.10 6.02
C ILE A 255 2.12 1.48 7.42
N GLU A 256 2.89 2.23 8.20
CA GLU A 256 2.52 2.68 9.54
C GLU A 256 1.23 3.52 9.54
N LEU A 257 1.12 4.48 8.62
CA LEU A 257 -0.05 5.34 8.52
C LEU A 257 -1.30 4.56 8.14
N LYS A 258 -1.16 3.62 7.19
CA LYS A 258 -2.24 2.68 6.82
C LYS A 258 -2.65 1.81 8.01
N LEU A 259 -1.68 1.31 8.78
CA LEU A 259 -1.94 0.45 9.92
C LEU A 259 -2.73 1.19 11.00
N ILE A 260 -2.35 2.41 11.34
CA ILE A 260 -3.08 3.25 12.30
C ILE A 260 -4.53 3.44 11.85
N GLY A 261 -4.74 3.83 10.58
CA GLY A 261 -6.08 3.99 10.02
C GLY A 261 -6.93 2.72 10.14
N LYS A 262 -6.37 1.57 9.77
CA LYS A 262 -7.07 0.27 9.84
C LYS A 262 -7.36 -0.20 11.27
N VAL A 263 -6.47 0.07 12.22
CA VAL A 263 -6.70 -0.23 13.63
C VAL A 263 -7.87 0.61 14.18
N LEU A 264 -7.95 1.89 13.81
CA LEU A 264 -9.05 2.77 14.22
C LEU A 264 -10.39 2.33 13.63
N GLU A 265 -10.47 1.98 12.34
CA GLU A 265 -11.68 1.40 11.71
C GLU A 265 -12.11 0.08 12.41
N ALA A 266 -11.14 -0.78 12.74
CA ALA A 266 -11.43 -2.02 13.45
C ALA A 266 -11.98 -1.77 14.86
N LEU A 267 -11.39 -0.83 15.61
CA LEU A 267 -11.89 -0.44 16.93
C LEU A 267 -13.26 0.21 16.87
N SER A 268 -13.50 1.08 15.87
CA SER A 268 -14.80 1.65 15.57
C SER A 268 -15.86 0.56 15.38
N THR A 269 -15.57 -0.41 14.51
CA THR A 269 -16.46 -1.55 14.23
C THR A 269 -16.74 -2.37 15.49
N LEU A 270 -15.71 -2.65 16.31
CA LEU A 270 -15.87 -3.39 17.57
C LEU A 270 -16.77 -2.65 18.56
N LEU A 271 -16.62 -1.33 18.70
CA LEU A 271 -17.49 -0.52 19.58
C LEU A 271 -18.93 -0.50 19.07
N LEU A 272 -19.13 -0.38 17.76
CA LEU A 272 -20.46 -0.42 17.14
C LEU A 272 -21.13 -1.77 17.38
N LEU A 273 -20.43 -2.88 17.14
CA LEU A 273 -20.93 -4.23 17.37
C LEU A 273 -21.24 -4.46 18.87
N MET A 274 -20.36 -4.02 19.76
CA MET A 274 -20.59 -4.10 21.20
C MET A 274 -21.85 -3.33 21.61
N MET A 275 -22.06 -2.13 21.07
CA MET A 275 -23.28 -1.36 21.29
C MET A 275 -24.52 -2.10 20.78
N LEU A 276 -24.49 -2.66 19.57
CA LEU A 276 -25.60 -3.44 19.01
C LEU A 276 -25.94 -4.66 19.89
N ILE A 277 -24.93 -5.34 20.44
CA ILE A 277 -25.12 -6.46 21.37
C ILE A 277 -25.80 -5.98 22.66
N PHE A 278 -25.41 -4.84 23.22
CA PHE A 278 -26.05 -4.30 24.42
C PHE A 278 -27.51 -3.91 24.17
N ILE A 279 -27.82 -3.33 23.01
CA ILE A 279 -29.20 -3.04 22.60
C ILE A 279 -29.99 -4.35 22.46
N ALA A 280 -29.44 -5.34 21.76
CA ALA A 280 -30.10 -6.63 21.54
C ALA A 280 -30.38 -7.39 22.85
N LYS A 281 -29.49 -7.26 23.85
CA LYS A 281 -29.70 -7.85 25.18
C LYS A 281 -30.64 -7.04 26.09
N GLY A 282 -31.18 -5.91 25.60
CA GLY A 282 -32.06 -5.07 26.39
C GLY A 282 -31.36 -4.35 27.56
N TYR A 283 -30.03 -4.24 27.52
CA TYR A 283 -29.24 -3.57 28.57
C TYR A 283 -29.64 -2.09 28.73
N THR A 284 -30.36 -1.55 27.75
CA THR A 284 -30.90 -0.18 27.74
C THR A 284 -32.42 -0.11 27.65
N VAL A 285 -33.10 -1.26 27.68
CA VAL A 285 -34.56 -1.35 27.52
C VAL A 285 -35.26 -1.58 28.86
N THR A 286 -34.54 -1.95 29.92
CA THR A 286 -35.12 -2.13 31.26
C THR A 286 -34.25 -1.57 32.38
N ARG A 287 -34.43 -0.28 32.71
CA ARG A 287 -35.09 0.23 33.94
C ARG A 287 -34.90 1.73 34.07
#